data_AF-A0A841FJG2-F1
#
_entry.id   AF-A0A841FJG2-F1
#
_cell.length_a   1.000
_cell.length_b   1.000
_cell.length_c   1.000
_cell.angle_alpha   90.00
_cell.angle_beta   90.00
_cell.angle_gamma   90.00
#
_symmetry.space_group_name_H-M   'P 1'
#
loop_
_entity.id
_entity.type
_entity.pdbx_description
1 polymer ?
#
loop_
_entity_poly.entity_id
_entity_poly.type
_entity_poly.pdbx_seq_one_letter_code
_entity_poly.pdbx_strand_id
1 'polypeptide(L)'
;MRDDTIHDFLAKLADRVPAPGGGASAALHAAQAAALLAMVARYTRAGEHAETIARVTAEADALRDRALTLAEDDAAAFTAVTDAYKLPKATDDDKKARSAAIAAATLGAAKPPADLVAAVAEIVALAEELLPIGNRNVISDIAAATEAAIAAATTARVNIEINLGGVKDPDEAAVLLETVARVDDLTARAAAVTLAVRDVIGAPVVTDVLSGKELAAGIRRETRELAEALALTGRRPKLAVVVATDDESSAWYVRSIATAAGKAGIDCDIVDLGADVNADAIRETLARLSADPAVHGLMLQTPLPAGAKLEDLATAIAHEKDVDGANPVSLGRLAAGLPAFAPATAEAVLALLDHHGIALEGRSVAVVGRSNVVGKPAAHLLLDRNATVTICHSRTRDLAAVTSAADVLVAAVGRPGLITAAHVGRGATVIDVGTNPTPEGGLVGDVADVDGRAGAITPVPGGVGPVTTALLLRHTVAAAGDAA
;
A
#
# COMPACT_ATOMS: atom_id res chain seq x y z
N MET A 1 36.14 6.55 25.74
CA MET A 1 34.67 6.66 25.84
C MET A 1 34.04 5.39 26.38
N ARG A 2 34.62 4.21 26.11
CA ARG A 2 34.12 2.92 26.59
C ARG A 2 33.90 2.82 28.11
N ASP A 3 34.75 3.48 28.89
CA ASP A 3 34.68 3.47 30.35
C ASP A 3 33.94 4.68 30.95
N ASP A 4 33.45 5.61 30.12
CA ASP A 4 32.70 6.77 30.60
C ASP A 4 31.32 6.31 31.09
N THR A 5 30.81 6.92 32.16
CA THR A 5 29.41 6.73 32.52
C THR A 5 28.51 7.38 31.47
N ILE A 6 27.26 6.91 31.34
CA ILE A 6 26.27 7.55 30.46
C ILE A 6 26.11 9.04 30.81
N HIS A 7 26.20 9.39 32.10
CA HIS A 7 26.14 10.78 32.56
C HIS A 7 27.31 11.60 32.01
N ASP A 8 28.54 11.10 32.12
CA ASP A 8 29.73 11.80 31.64
C ASP A 8 29.72 11.95 30.13
N PHE A 9 29.29 10.92 29.40
CA PHE A 9 29.14 10.98 27.94
C PHE A 9 28.16 12.07 27.52
N LEU A 10 26.96 12.11 28.11
CA LEU A 10 25.95 13.11 27.79
C LEU A 10 26.38 14.53 28.17
N ALA A 11 27.08 14.69 29.29
CA ALA A 11 27.64 15.97 29.69
C ALA A 11 28.67 16.48 28.68
N LYS A 12 29.59 15.62 28.23
CA LYS A 12 30.58 15.94 27.19
C LYS A 12 29.92 16.26 25.85
N LEU A 13 28.91 15.49 25.44
CA LEU A 13 28.17 15.68 24.20
C LEU A 13 27.44 17.04 24.14
N ALA A 14 26.98 17.54 25.30
CA ALA A 14 26.30 18.83 25.43
C ALA A 14 27.27 20.01 25.60
N ASP A 15 28.55 19.75 25.89
CA ASP A 15 29.55 20.78 26.13
C ASP A 15 30.10 21.36 24.82
N ARG A 16 30.78 22.51 24.89
CA ARG A 16 31.44 23.16 23.76
C ARG A 16 32.80 22.51 23.47
N VAL A 17 32.79 21.21 23.23
CA VAL A 17 33.96 20.43 22.83
C VAL A 17 33.79 19.87 21.40
N PRO A 18 34.87 19.58 20.68
CA PRO A 18 34.75 19.12 19.29
C PRO A 18 34.31 17.66 19.14
N ALA A 19 34.49 16.85 20.18
CA ALA A 19 34.05 15.45 20.26
C ALA A 19 33.80 15.06 21.73
N PRO A 20 32.88 14.13 22.02
CA PRO A 20 32.04 13.36 21.09
C PRO A 20 30.97 14.21 20.39
N GLY A 21 30.51 13.76 19.22
CA GLY A 21 29.46 14.40 18.43
C GLY A 21 28.51 13.38 17.78
N GLY A 22 27.92 13.72 16.63
CA GLY A 22 26.92 12.89 15.97
C GLY A 22 27.40 11.47 15.61
N GLY A 23 28.67 11.28 15.20
CA GLY A 23 29.21 9.95 14.88
C GLY A 23 29.36 9.05 16.10
N ALA A 24 29.97 9.57 17.17
CA ALA A 24 29.97 8.94 18.49
C ALA A 24 28.55 8.58 19.00
N SER A 25 27.56 9.45 18.82
CA SER A 25 26.15 9.16 19.18
C SER A 25 25.54 8.04 18.31
N ALA A 26 25.78 8.05 17.00
CA ALA A 26 25.33 6.99 16.09
C ALA A 26 25.91 5.63 16.48
N ALA A 27 27.20 5.60 16.82
CA ALA A 27 27.89 4.40 17.27
C ALA A 27 27.33 3.89 18.62
N LEU A 28 26.97 4.80 19.53
CA LEU A 28 26.30 4.42 20.78
C LEU A 28 24.91 3.83 20.53
N HIS A 29 24.13 4.35 19.56
CA HIS A 29 22.85 3.75 19.18
C HIS A 29 23.01 2.32 18.64
N ALA A 30 24.01 2.06 17.81
CA ALA A 30 24.31 0.70 17.36
C ALA A 30 24.73 -0.22 18.52
N ALA A 31 25.54 0.28 19.46
CA ALA A 31 25.92 -0.48 20.65
C ALA A 31 24.70 -0.82 21.53
N GLN A 32 23.77 0.12 21.71
CA GLN A 32 22.51 -0.11 22.41
C GLN A 32 21.64 -1.16 21.69
N ALA A 33 21.52 -1.06 20.37
CA ALA A 33 20.78 -2.02 19.57
C ALA A 33 21.34 -3.45 19.74
N ALA A 34 22.65 -3.62 19.59
CA ALA A 34 23.31 -4.90 19.77
C ALA A 34 23.16 -5.44 21.22
N ALA A 35 23.27 -4.57 22.23
CA ALA A 35 23.08 -4.97 23.63
C ALA A 35 21.65 -5.45 23.92
N LEU A 36 20.63 -4.80 23.34
CA LEU A 36 19.23 -5.22 23.45
C LEU A 36 19.01 -6.60 22.81
N LEU A 37 19.53 -6.83 21.60
CA LEU A 37 19.45 -8.15 20.95
C LEU A 37 20.13 -9.25 21.76
N ALA A 38 21.33 -8.99 22.30
CA ALA A 38 22.03 -9.92 23.17
C ALA A 38 21.23 -10.23 24.45
N MET A 39 20.54 -9.22 25.01
CA MET A 39 19.66 -9.41 26.16
C MET A 39 18.46 -10.29 25.81
N VAL A 40 17.76 -10.02 24.71
CA VAL A 40 16.63 -10.85 24.24
C VAL A 40 17.08 -12.29 23.98
N ALA A 41 18.23 -12.49 23.33
CA ALA A 41 18.78 -13.82 23.07
C ALA A 41 19.02 -14.59 24.38
N ARG A 42 19.63 -13.95 25.39
CA ARG A 42 19.84 -14.57 26.72
C ARG A 42 18.55 -14.91 27.46
N TYR A 43 17.49 -14.11 27.29
CA TYR A 43 16.17 -14.41 27.85
C TYR A 43 15.41 -15.48 27.06
N THR A 44 15.86 -15.83 25.86
CA THR A 44 15.20 -16.79 24.99
C THR A 44 15.53 -18.22 25.41
N ARG A 45 14.51 -19.08 25.47
CA ARG A 45 14.67 -20.48 25.89
C ARG A 45 15.39 -21.24 24.79
N ALA A 46 16.53 -21.84 25.13
CA ALA A 46 17.42 -22.55 24.20
C ALA A 46 16.67 -23.56 23.31
N GLY A 47 15.94 -24.52 23.89
CA GLY A 47 15.12 -25.49 23.14
C GLY A 47 15.87 -26.11 21.96
N GLU A 48 15.21 -26.18 20.80
CA GLU A 48 15.82 -26.58 19.52
C GLU A 48 16.65 -25.47 18.85
N HIS A 49 16.60 -24.23 19.36
CA HIS A 49 17.29 -23.06 18.82
C HIS A 49 18.57 -22.70 19.61
N ALA A 50 19.12 -23.64 20.39
CA ALA A 50 20.22 -23.38 21.30
C ALA A 50 21.48 -22.84 20.59
N GLU A 51 21.82 -23.41 19.43
CA GLU A 51 22.97 -22.98 18.62
C GLU A 51 22.75 -21.57 18.05
N THR A 52 21.56 -21.29 17.51
CA THR A 52 21.18 -19.96 17.03
C THR A 52 21.27 -18.91 18.14
N ILE A 53 20.71 -19.18 19.31
CA ILE A 53 20.72 -18.25 20.44
C ILE A 53 22.15 -17.98 20.91
N ALA A 54 22.99 -19.00 21.01
CA ALA A 54 24.39 -18.84 21.41
C ALA A 54 25.17 -17.98 20.40
N ARG A 55 24.97 -18.23 19.10
CA ARG A 55 25.60 -17.46 18.03
C ARG A 55 25.13 -16.00 18.02
N VAL A 56 23.82 -15.76 18.02
CA VAL A 56 23.23 -14.41 18.06
C VAL A 56 23.74 -13.64 19.28
N THR A 57 23.82 -14.29 20.45
CA THR A 57 24.35 -13.64 21.66
C THR A 57 25.81 -13.22 21.48
N ALA A 58 26.66 -14.11 20.97
CA ALA A 58 28.09 -13.84 20.79
C ALA A 58 28.35 -12.77 19.72
N GLU A 59 27.65 -12.82 18.59
CA GLU A 59 27.76 -11.83 17.52
C GLU A 59 27.24 -10.47 17.97
N ALA A 60 26.12 -10.42 18.69
CA ALA A 60 25.59 -9.18 19.24
C ALA A 60 26.53 -8.54 20.28
N ASP A 61 27.17 -9.33 21.15
CA ASP A 61 28.19 -8.82 22.07
C ASP A 61 29.41 -8.26 21.32
N ALA A 62 29.87 -8.96 20.28
CA ALA A 62 30.99 -8.49 19.44
C ALA A 62 30.65 -7.19 18.69
N LEU A 63 29.43 -7.09 18.17
CA LEU A 63 28.92 -5.89 17.48
C LEU A 63 28.79 -4.71 18.44
N ARG A 64 28.36 -4.93 19.68
CA ARG A 64 28.36 -3.90 20.73
C ARG A 64 29.76 -3.34 20.95
N ASP A 65 30.75 -4.22 21.15
CA ASP A 65 32.12 -3.79 21.44
C ASP A 65 32.78 -3.13 20.22
N ARG A 66 32.47 -3.60 19.01
CA ARG A 66 32.88 -2.96 17.74
C ARG A 66 32.27 -1.57 17.60
N ALA A 67 30.98 -1.41 17.85
CA ALA A 67 30.30 -0.11 17.77
C ALA A 67 30.91 0.90 18.76
N LEU A 68 31.21 0.47 20.00
CA LEU A 68 31.89 1.34 20.96
C LEU A 68 33.31 1.73 20.53
N THR A 69 34.02 0.83 19.84
CA THR A 69 35.34 1.15 19.25
C THR A 69 35.20 2.19 18.13
N LEU A 70 34.22 2.03 17.24
CA LEU A 70 33.93 2.98 16.18
C LEU A 70 33.57 4.38 16.70
N ALA A 71 32.94 4.47 17.87
CA ALA A 71 32.68 5.75 18.53
C ALA A 71 33.97 6.51 18.91
N GLU A 72 35.02 5.77 19.29
CA GLU A 72 36.34 6.33 19.60
C GLU A 72 37.12 6.65 18.33
N ASP A 73 37.03 5.79 17.31
CA ASP A 73 37.65 6.00 16.00
C ASP A 73 37.09 7.24 15.30
N ASP A 74 35.77 7.49 15.40
CA ASP A 74 35.11 8.71 14.90
C ASP A 74 35.66 9.98 15.57
N ALA A 75 35.75 9.97 16.91
CA ALA A 75 36.30 11.09 17.66
C ALA A 75 37.79 11.36 17.31
N ALA A 76 38.57 10.30 17.11
CA ALA A 76 39.95 10.39 16.67
C ALA A 76 40.07 10.92 15.24
N ALA A 77 39.22 10.45 14.32
CA ALA A 77 39.22 10.88 12.93
C ALA A 77 38.83 12.36 12.79
N PHE A 78 37.85 12.84 13.57
CA PHE A 78 37.52 14.26 13.64
C PHE A 78 38.73 15.12 14.08
N THR A 79 39.48 14.64 15.07
CA THR A 79 40.69 15.31 15.56
C THR A 79 41.75 15.38 14.47
N ALA A 80 41.96 14.29 13.73
CA ALA A 80 42.91 14.23 12.61
C ALA A 80 42.57 15.24 11.49
N VAL A 81 41.28 15.39 11.16
CA VAL A 81 40.82 16.41 10.19
C VAL A 81 41.15 17.82 10.71
N THR A 82 40.80 18.10 11.97
CA THR A 82 41.06 19.41 12.60
C THR A 82 42.55 19.76 12.60
N ASP A 83 43.41 18.78 12.89
CA ASP A 83 44.87 18.98 12.89
C ASP A 83 45.45 19.14 11.48
N ALA A 84 44.92 18.42 10.47
CA ALA A 84 45.30 18.64 9.08
C ALA A 84 45.01 20.07 8.61
N TYR A 85 43.91 20.68 9.07
CA TYR A 85 43.59 22.08 8.78
C TYR A 85 44.56 23.09 9.42
N LYS A 86 45.24 22.74 10.52
CA LYS A 86 46.22 23.60 11.21
C LYS A 86 47.61 23.59 10.57
N LEU A 87 47.89 22.69 9.62
CA LEU A 87 49.18 22.62 8.94
C LEU A 87 49.57 23.96 8.25
N PRO A 88 50.88 24.25 8.11
CA PRO A 88 51.36 25.46 7.45
C PRO A 88 50.80 25.64 6.03
N LYS A 89 50.80 26.89 5.55
CA LYS A 89 50.31 27.27 4.21
C LYS A 89 51.17 28.37 3.56
N ALA A 90 52.41 28.52 4.00
CA ALA A 90 53.27 29.64 3.63
C ALA A 90 53.95 29.40 2.27
N THR A 91 54.40 28.18 2.02
CA THR A 91 55.02 27.78 0.75
C THR A 91 54.06 26.95 -0.12
N ASP A 92 54.39 26.77 -1.40
CA ASP A 92 53.61 25.90 -2.28
C ASP A 92 53.75 24.42 -1.89
N ASP A 93 54.90 24.02 -1.36
CA ASP A 93 55.10 22.70 -0.76
C ASP A 93 54.25 22.51 0.50
N ASP A 94 54.14 23.53 1.36
CA ASP A 94 53.25 23.52 2.53
C ASP A 94 51.79 23.34 2.10
N LYS A 95 51.34 24.10 1.09
CA LYS A 95 49.97 23.99 0.57
C LYS A 95 49.69 22.60 0.01
N LYS A 96 50.65 22.01 -0.70
CA LYS A 96 50.52 20.66 -1.28
C LYS A 96 50.46 19.59 -0.18
N ALA A 97 51.36 19.65 0.79
CA ALA A 97 51.37 18.74 1.94
C ALA A 97 50.09 18.85 2.78
N ARG A 98 49.64 20.08 3.05
CA ARG A 98 48.38 20.37 3.74
C ARG A 98 47.17 19.82 2.97
N SER A 99 47.10 20.02 1.65
CA SER A 99 46.00 19.49 0.84
C SER A 99 45.96 17.97 0.82
N ALA A 100 47.11 17.31 0.78
CA ALA A 100 47.21 15.85 0.86
C ALA A 100 46.77 15.33 2.24
N ALA A 101 47.23 15.98 3.32
CA ALA A 101 46.84 15.61 4.68
C ALA A 101 45.34 15.79 4.93
N ILE A 102 44.74 16.89 4.44
CA ILE A 102 43.29 17.10 4.54
C ILE A 102 42.53 16.00 3.77
N ALA A 103 42.94 15.69 2.54
CA ALA A 103 42.28 14.63 1.75
C ALA A 103 42.35 13.26 2.45
N ALA A 104 43.51 12.90 3.00
CA ALA A 104 43.68 11.65 3.75
C ALA A 104 42.85 11.63 5.04
N ALA A 105 42.82 12.74 5.79
CA ALA A 105 42.05 12.84 7.02
C ALA A 105 40.54 12.83 6.76
N THR A 106 40.05 13.49 5.70
CA THR A 106 38.64 13.48 5.31
C THR A 106 38.18 12.09 4.87
N LEU A 107 39.00 11.36 4.12
CA LEU A 107 38.73 9.95 3.83
C LEU A 107 38.71 9.13 5.14
N GLY A 108 39.68 9.35 6.04
CA GLY A 108 39.72 8.72 7.35
C GLY A 108 38.48 9.00 8.21
N ALA A 109 37.89 10.20 8.11
CA ALA A 109 36.67 10.57 8.83
C ALA A 109 35.40 9.96 8.25
N ALA A 110 35.40 9.56 6.97
CA ALA A 110 34.28 8.85 6.37
C ALA A 110 34.25 7.35 6.68
N LYS A 111 35.40 6.76 7.07
CA LYS A 111 35.54 5.32 7.31
C LYS A 111 34.78 4.80 8.54
N PRO A 112 34.93 5.37 9.76
CA PRO A 112 34.19 4.87 10.93
C PRO A 112 32.66 4.91 10.75
N PRO A 113 32.05 5.97 10.19
CA PRO A 113 30.63 5.95 9.84
C PRO A 113 30.25 4.87 8.80
N ALA A 114 31.09 4.61 7.79
CA ALA A 114 30.83 3.55 6.82
C ALA A 114 30.89 2.16 7.44
N ASP A 115 31.89 1.90 8.30
CA ASP A 115 32.01 0.65 9.05
C ASP A 115 30.86 0.47 10.05
N LEU A 116 30.31 1.58 10.58
CA LEU A 116 29.13 1.57 11.42
C LEU A 116 27.88 1.15 10.65
N VAL A 117 27.69 1.60 9.41
CA VAL A 117 26.59 1.14 8.55
C VAL A 117 26.68 -0.36 8.31
N ALA A 118 27.89 -0.90 8.09
CA ALA A 118 28.09 -2.34 7.97
C ALA A 118 27.73 -3.10 9.27
N ALA A 119 28.15 -2.59 10.43
CA ALA A 119 27.78 -3.17 11.72
C ALA A 119 26.26 -3.12 11.96
N VAL A 120 25.59 -2.04 11.55
CA VAL A 120 24.12 -1.94 11.63
C VAL A 120 23.44 -2.99 10.73
N ALA A 121 23.98 -3.26 9.55
CA ALA A 121 23.45 -4.31 8.68
C ALA A 121 23.48 -5.69 9.37
N GLU A 122 24.56 -6.00 10.08
CA GLU A 122 24.68 -7.23 10.87
C GLU A 122 23.68 -7.24 12.05
N ILE A 123 23.51 -6.11 12.75
CA ILE A 123 22.52 -5.97 13.84
C ILE A 123 21.09 -6.22 13.34
N VAL A 124 20.70 -5.65 12.19
CA VAL A 124 19.36 -5.85 11.60
C VAL A 124 19.15 -7.32 11.24
N ALA A 125 20.15 -7.98 10.66
CA ALA A 125 20.08 -9.42 10.35
C ALA A 125 19.88 -10.28 11.62
N LEU A 126 20.59 -9.96 12.71
CA LEU A 126 20.38 -10.65 14.00
C LEU A 126 18.97 -10.42 14.56
N ALA A 127 18.41 -9.23 14.39
CA ALA A 127 17.05 -8.91 14.81
C ALA A 127 16.00 -9.74 14.03
N GLU A 128 16.17 -9.85 12.70
CA GLU A 128 15.31 -10.66 11.82
C GLU A 128 15.31 -12.15 12.23
N GLU A 129 16.49 -12.69 12.57
CA GLU A 129 16.62 -14.10 12.97
C GLU A 129 16.11 -14.36 14.40
N LEU A 130 16.29 -13.41 15.31
CA LEU A 130 15.87 -13.55 16.70
C LEU A 130 14.36 -13.38 16.85
N LEU A 131 13.72 -12.55 16.02
CA LEU A 131 12.28 -12.28 16.03
C LEU A 131 11.38 -13.53 16.12
N PRO A 132 11.51 -14.56 15.24
CA PRO A 132 10.62 -15.72 15.26
C PRO A 132 10.79 -16.62 16.49
N ILE A 133 11.95 -16.57 17.16
CA ILE A 133 12.29 -17.47 18.27
C ILE A 133 12.34 -16.76 19.63
N GLY A 134 12.36 -15.44 19.64
CA GLY A 134 12.62 -14.61 20.82
C GLY A 134 11.58 -14.76 21.93
N ASN A 135 12.02 -14.56 23.17
CA ASN A 135 11.12 -14.60 24.33
C ASN A 135 10.06 -13.49 24.26
N ARG A 136 8.78 -13.88 24.21
CA ARG A 136 7.63 -12.97 24.10
C ARG A 136 7.54 -11.91 25.20
N ASN A 137 8.13 -12.15 26.38
CA ASN A 137 8.12 -11.18 27.48
C ASN A 137 9.09 -10.00 27.29
N VAL A 138 10.06 -10.14 26.38
CA VAL A 138 11.07 -9.11 26.06
C VAL A 138 11.17 -8.87 24.55
N ILE A 139 10.20 -9.36 23.77
CA ILE A 139 10.25 -9.26 22.30
C ILE A 139 10.14 -7.80 21.83
N SER A 140 9.55 -6.92 22.65
CA SER A 140 9.51 -5.47 22.41
C SER A 140 10.91 -4.85 22.32
N ASP A 141 11.91 -5.44 22.97
CA ASP A 141 13.28 -4.95 22.92
C ASP A 141 13.95 -5.16 21.56
N ILE A 142 13.45 -6.10 20.73
CA ILE A 142 13.87 -6.23 19.32
C ILE A 142 13.41 -5.00 18.51
N ALA A 143 12.21 -4.48 18.78
CA ALA A 143 11.74 -3.24 18.15
C ALA A 143 12.61 -2.05 18.61
N ALA A 144 12.86 -1.92 19.91
CA ALA A 144 13.75 -0.87 20.42
C ALA A 144 15.17 -0.96 19.81
N ALA A 145 15.69 -2.18 19.61
CA ALA A 145 16.98 -2.39 18.95
C ALA A 145 16.98 -1.93 17.49
N THR A 146 15.94 -2.26 16.73
CA THR A 146 15.86 -1.90 15.31
C THR A 146 15.60 -0.40 15.09
N GLU A 147 14.86 0.26 15.98
CA GLU A 147 14.74 1.73 15.99
C GLU A 147 16.09 2.43 16.29
N ALA A 148 16.85 1.92 17.26
CA ALA A 148 18.20 2.41 17.53
C ALA A 148 19.15 2.16 16.34
N ALA A 149 19.02 1.02 15.66
CA ALA A 149 19.76 0.73 14.44
C ALA A 149 19.45 1.71 13.30
N ILE A 150 18.17 2.08 13.11
CA ILE A 150 17.76 3.11 12.15
C ILE A 150 18.42 4.45 12.48
N ALA A 151 18.37 4.89 13.74
CA ALA A 151 19.00 6.12 14.18
C ALA A 151 20.52 6.11 13.92
N ALA A 152 21.19 4.98 14.18
CA ALA A 152 22.60 4.79 13.90
C ALA A 152 22.92 4.91 12.40
N ALA A 153 22.24 4.15 11.53
CA ALA A 153 22.51 4.14 10.09
C ALA A 153 22.22 5.48 9.41
N THR A 154 21.08 6.11 9.75
CA THR A 154 20.70 7.40 9.17
C THR A 154 21.61 8.54 9.61
N THR A 155 22.09 8.52 10.87
CA THR A 155 23.09 9.48 11.34
C THR A 155 24.45 9.23 10.68
N ALA A 156 24.87 7.97 10.57
CA ALA A 156 26.12 7.59 9.90
C ALA A 156 26.12 8.02 8.43
N ARG A 157 25.00 7.87 7.71
CA ARG A 157 24.83 8.36 6.33
C ARG A 157 25.22 9.84 6.20
N VAL A 158 24.64 10.69 7.04
CA VAL A 158 24.90 12.14 6.99
C VAL A 158 26.39 12.44 7.28
N ASN A 159 27.01 11.69 8.19
CA ASN A 159 28.45 11.82 8.47
C ASN A 159 29.35 11.36 7.32
N ILE A 160 28.91 10.40 6.50
CA ILE A 160 29.61 10.03 5.26
C ILE A 160 29.45 11.15 4.23
N GLU A 161 28.21 11.61 4.01
CA GLU A 161 27.86 12.61 2.99
C GLU A 161 28.60 13.93 3.17
N ILE A 162 28.74 14.41 4.41
CA ILE A 162 29.46 15.67 4.69
C ILE A 162 30.96 15.57 4.35
N ASN A 163 31.55 14.37 4.37
CA ASN A 163 32.96 14.15 4.06
C ASN A 163 33.19 13.81 2.58
N LEU A 164 32.17 13.35 1.83
CA LEU A 164 32.30 12.96 0.41
C LEU A 164 32.94 14.05 -0.45
N GLY A 165 32.58 15.33 -0.24
CA GLY A 165 33.12 16.44 -1.01
C GLY A 165 34.64 16.65 -0.88
N GLY A 166 35.27 16.07 0.15
CA GLY A 166 36.73 16.11 0.35
C GLY A 166 37.46 14.83 -0.07
N VAL A 167 36.75 13.78 -0.48
CA VAL A 167 37.34 12.54 -0.98
C VAL A 167 37.73 12.71 -2.44
N LYS A 168 39.03 12.58 -2.74
CA LYS A 168 39.58 12.81 -4.10
C LYS A 168 39.72 11.53 -4.93
N ASP A 169 39.78 10.38 -4.27
CA ASP A 169 39.89 9.09 -4.94
C ASP A 169 38.49 8.64 -5.40
N PRO A 170 38.25 8.46 -6.72
CA PRO A 170 36.94 8.10 -7.23
C PRO A 170 36.48 6.70 -6.80
N ASP A 171 37.41 5.77 -6.58
CA ASP A 171 37.07 4.40 -6.18
C ASP A 171 36.62 4.38 -4.72
N GLU A 172 37.33 5.10 -3.84
CA GLU A 172 36.92 5.27 -2.44
C GLU A 172 35.59 6.04 -2.32
N ALA A 173 35.39 7.08 -3.14
CA ALA A 173 34.12 7.81 -3.18
C ALA A 173 32.95 6.91 -3.63
N ALA A 174 33.17 6.02 -4.60
CA ALA A 174 32.16 5.08 -5.06
C ALA A 174 31.76 4.09 -3.96
N VAL A 175 32.73 3.56 -3.19
CA VAL A 175 32.46 2.67 -2.05
C VAL A 175 31.60 3.36 -0.98
N LEU A 176 31.91 4.63 -0.67
CA LEU A 176 31.13 5.41 0.29
C LEU A 176 29.70 5.70 -0.21
N LEU A 177 29.54 6.02 -1.50
CA LEU A 177 28.23 6.22 -2.12
C LEU A 177 27.38 4.94 -2.12
N GLU A 178 27.99 3.78 -2.40
CA GLU A 178 27.31 2.50 -2.29
C GLU A 178 26.87 2.22 -0.84
N THR A 179 27.72 2.54 0.14
CA THR A 179 27.38 2.42 1.56
C THR A 179 26.19 3.31 1.94
N VAL A 180 26.16 4.56 1.47
CA VAL A 180 25.03 5.48 1.67
C VAL A 180 23.75 4.94 1.05
N ALA A 181 23.82 4.40 -0.18
CA ALA A 181 22.65 3.85 -0.88
C ALA A 181 22.02 2.64 -0.16
N ARG A 182 22.82 1.85 0.57
CA ARG A 182 22.34 0.70 1.35
C ARG A 182 21.51 1.12 2.58
N VAL A 183 21.64 2.35 3.06
CA VAL A 183 20.95 2.79 4.29
C VAL A 183 19.45 2.74 4.14
N ASP A 184 18.89 3.08 2.97
CA ASP A 184 17.43 3.06 2.78
C ASP A 184 16.86 1.63 2.91
N ASP A 185 17.50 0.63 2.29
CA ASP A 185 17.14 -0.78 2.45
C ASP A 185 17.23 -1.24 3.91
N LEU A 186 18.33 -0.89 4.59
CA LEU A 186 18.51 -1.22 6.01
C LEU A 186 17.42 -0.63 6.89
N THR A 187 17.03 0.63 6.65
CA THR A 187 15.95 1.26 7.42
C THR A 187 14.60 0.61 7.15
N ALA A 188 14.31 0.22 5.91
CA ALA A 188 13.08 -0.48 5.56
C ALA A 188 13.00 -1.85 6.25
N ARG A 189 14.09 -2.63 6.22
CA ARG A 189 14.18 -3.93 6.91
C ARG A 189 14.01 -3.81 8.42
N ALA A 190 14.71 -2.87 9.05
CA ALA A 190 14.60 -2.60 10.49
C ALA A 190 13.16 -2.19 10.89
N ALA A 191 12.52 -1.32 10.10
CA ALA A 191 11.13 -0.93 10.32
C ALA A 191 10.15 -2.12 10.18
N ALA A 192 10.39 -3.01 9.21
CA ALA A 192 9.61 -4.22 9.03
C ALA A 192 9.70 -5.16 10.24
N VAL A 193 10.90 -5.31 10.84
CA VAL A 193 11.07 -6.06 12.11
C VAL A 193 10.26 -5.41 13.23
N THR A 194 10.32 -4.09 13.38
CA THR A 194 9.52 -3.38 14.40
C THR A 194 8.02 -3.61 14.22
N LEU A 195 7.52 -3.54 12.98
CA LEU A 195 6.11 -3.85 12.68
C LEU A 195 5.75 -5.30 13.03
N ALA A 196 6.63 -6.25 12.71
CA ALA A 196 6.42 -7.66 13.05
C ALA A 196 6.43 -7.90 14.57
N VAL A 197 7.27 -7.20 15.34
CA VAL A 197 7.21 -7.23 16.80
C VAL A 197 5.85 -6.73 17.30
N ARG A 198 5.33 -5.63 16.74
CA ARG A 198 4.00 -5.10 17.08
C ARG A 198 2.88 -6.10 16.83
N ASP A 199 3.03 -6.94 15.81
CA ASP A 199 2.14 -8.06 15.55
C ASP A 199 2.25 -9.16 16.61
N VAL A 200 3.47 -9.56 16.98
CA VAL A 200 3.70 -10.60 17.98
C VAL A 200 3.12 -10.23 19.36
N ILE A 201 3.17 -8.94 19.72
CA ILE A 201 2.64 -8.43 21.00
C ILE A 201 1.15 -8.06 20.95
N GLY A 202 0.50 -8.17 19.79
CA GLY A 202 -0.92 -7.85 19.65
C GLY A 202 -1.24 -6.39 19.94
N ALA A 203 -0.38 -5.45 19.49
CA ALA A 203 -0.67 -4.03 19.64
C ALA A 203 -2.05 -3.72 19.00
N PRO A 204 -2.85 -2.79 19.56
CA PRO A 204 -4.15 -2.48 19.00
C PRO A 204 -4.00 -1.83 17.60
N VAL A 205 -4.85 -2.22 16.67
CA VAL A 205 -5.15 -1.47 15.45
C VAL A 205 -6.57 -0.97 15.61
N VAL A 206 -6.82 0.30 15.32
CA VAL A 206 -8.19 0.80 15.19
C VAL A 206 -8.54 0.67 13.72
N THR A 207 -9.61 -0.07 13.44
CA THR A 207 -10.08 -0.24 12.06
C THR A 207 -11.07 0.86 11.72
N ASP A 208 -10.68 1.74 10.79
CA ASP A 208 -11.57 2.78 10.31
C ASP A 208 -12.61 2.24 9.32
N VAL A 209 -13.85 2.72 9.43
CA VAL A 209 -14.94 2.30 8.54
C VAL A 209 -15.03 3.23 7.33
N LEU A 210 -14.70 2.71 6.15
CA LEU A 210 -14.75 3.43 4.88
C LEU A 210 -16.17 3.43 4.30
N SER A 211 -17.05 4.26 4.87
CA SER A 211 -18.43 4.34 4.37
C SER A 211 -18.51 4.96 2.97
N GLY A 212 -19.34 4.39 2.09
CA GLY A 212 -19.65 4.96 0.78
C GLY A 212 -20.91 5.82 0.76
N LYS A 213 -21.61 5.99 1.90
CA LYS A 213 -22.90 6.68 1.94
C LYS A 213 -22.78 8.16 1.57
N GLU A 214 -21.77 8.85 2.13
CA GLU A 214 -21.53 10.26 1.87
C GLU A 214 -21.09 10.51 0.43
N LEU A 215 -20.09 9.75 -0.05
CA LEU A 215 -19.65 9.77 -1.44
C LEU A 215 -20.81 9.55 -2.41
N ALA A 216 -21.61 8.50 -2.19
CA ALA A 216 -22.75 8.21 -3.05
C ALA A 216 -23.82 9.32 -3.02
N ALA A 217 -24.01 9.99 -1.88
CA ALA A 217 -24.90 11.14 -1.80
C ALA A 217 -24.36 12.35 -2.57
N GLY A 218 -23.04 12.58 -2.52
CA GLY A 218 -22.36 13.59 -3.34
C GLY A 218 -22.56 13.36 -4.82
N ILE A 219 -22.20 12.17 -5.30
CA ILE A 219 -22.35 11.78 -6.71
C ILE A 219 -23.81 11.95 -7.15
N ARG A 220 -24.79 11.51 -6.37
CA ARG A 220 -26.22 11.67 -6.74
C ARG A 220 -26.66 13.12 -6.86
N ARG A 221 -26.14 14.04 -6.02
CA ARG A 221 -26.46 15.48 -6.13
C ARG A 221 -25.91 16.05 -7.43
N GLU A 222 -24.63 15.81 -7.71
CA GLU A 222 -23.97 16.26 -8.94
C GLU A 222 -24.65 15.69 -10.19
N THR A 223 -24.94 14.39 -10.20
CA THR A 223 -25.67 13.71 -11.28
C THR A 223 -27.03 14.35 -11.53
N ARG A 224 -27.76 14.70 -10.46
CA ARG A 224 -29.06 15.35 -10.58
C ARG A 224 -28.96 16.74 -11.19
N GLU A 225 -28.01 17.56 -10.73
CA GLU A 225 -27.79 18.91 -11.27
C GLU A 225 -27.45 18.86 -12.77
N LEU A 226 -26.59 17.93 -13.17
CA LEU A 226 -26.23 17.72 -14.58
C LEU A 226 -27.42 17.20 -15.42
N ALA A 227 -28.21 16.26 -14.90
CA ALA A 227 -29.40 15.75 -15.59
C ALA A 227 -30.46 16.84 -15.78
N GLU A 228 -30.68 17.69 -14.78
CA GLU A 228 -31.60 18.83 -14.86
C GLU A 228 -31.11 19.85 -15.91
N ALA A 229 -29.80 20.15 -15.96
CA ALA A 229 -29.22 21.01 -16.97
C ALA A 229 -29.41 20.47 -18.40
N LEU A 230 -29.17 19.17 -18.61
CA LEU A 230 -29.40 18.53 -19.92
C LEU A 230 -30.88 18.53 -20.30
N ALA A 231 -31.78 18.30 -19.36
CA ALA A 231 -33.22 18.34 -19.60
C ALA A 231 -33.71 19.72 -20.08
N LEU A 232 -33.14 20.82 -19.59
CA LEU A 232 -33.43 22.18 -20.08
C LEU A 232 -33.05 22.40 -21.55
N THR A 233 -32.11 21.60 -22.06
CA THR A 233 -31.71 21.61 -23.49
C THR A 233 -32.50 20.61 -24.35
N GLY A 234 -33.52 19.96 -23.77
CA GLY A 234 -34.33 18.94 -24.46
C GLY A 234 -33.69 17.55 -24.50
N ARG A 235 -32.57 17.32 -23.78
CA ARG A 235 -31.81 16.06 -23.75
C ARG A 235 -31.95 15.37 -22.39
N ARG A 236 -33.17 15.06 -21.97
CA ARG A 236 -33.39 14.35 -20.70
C ARG A 236 -32.68 12.98 -20.76
N PRO A 237 -31.74 12.68 -19.84
CA PRO A 237 -31.04 11.40 -19.83
C PRO A 237 -32.00 10.23 -19.64
N LYS A 238 -31.69 9.11 -20.30
CA LYS A 238 -32.52 7.90 -20.28
C LYS A 238 -31.67 6.64 -20.14
N LEU A 239 -31.99 5.85 -19.12
CA LEU A 239 -31.43 4.53 -18.84
C LEU A 239 -32.44 3.45 -19.25
N ALA A 240 -31.99 2.42 -19.94
CA ALA A 240 -32.75 1.19 -20.12
C ALA A 240 -32.06 0.05 -19.36
N VAL A 241 -32.81 -0.67 -18.52
CA VAL A 241 -32.33 -1.84 -17.79
C VAL A 241 -33.05 -3.08 -18.33
N VAL A 242 -32.30 -3.98 -18.96
CA VAL A 242 -32.83 -5.24 -19.50
C VAL A 242 -32.70 -6.34 -18.46
N VAL A 243 -33.79 -7.05 -18.20
CA VAL A 243 -33.87 -8.14 -17.23
C VAL A 243 -34.39 -9.40 -17.93
N ALA A 244 -33.82 -10.55 -17.60
CA ALA A 244 -34.17 -11.85 -18.18
C ALA A 244 -34.15 -12.94 -17.08
N THR A 245 -34.72 -12.63 -15.91
CA THR A 245 -34.68 -13.52 -14.74
C THR A 245 -35.89 -13.28 -13.85
N ASP A 246 -36.38 -14.34 -13.22
CA ASP A 246 -37.46 -14.29 -12.23
C ASP A 246 -36.88 -14.16 -10.79
N ASP A 247 -35.56 -13.93 -10.67
CA ASP A 247 -34.89 -13.76 -9.39
C ASP A 247 -35.39 -12.50 -8.65
N GLU A 248 -36.03 -12.72 -7.50
CA GLU A 248 -36.68 -11.66 -6.72
C GLU A 248 -35.67 -10.63 -6.18
N SER A 249 -34.43 -11.06 -5.90
CA SER A 249 -33.36 -10.16 -5.45
C SER A 249 -32.94 -9.18 -6.54
N SER A 250 -32.86 -9.66 -7.78
CA SER A 250 -32.59 -8.85 -8.98
C SER A 250 -33.73 -7.89 -9.26
N ALA A 251 -34.98 -8.35 -9.14
CA ALA A 251 -36.15 -7.49 -9.28
C ALA A 251 -36.18 -6.35 -8.25
N TRP A 252 -35.75 -6.59 -7.00
CA TRP A 252 -35.62 -5.54 -6.00
C TRP A 252 -34.52 -4.54 -6.36
N TYR A 253 -33.35 -5.02 -6.78
CA TYR A 253 -32.21 -4.16 -7.13
C TYR A 253 -32.53 -3.27 -8.34
N VAL A 254 -33.16 -3.81 -9.38
CA VAL A 254 -33.57 -3.03 -10.57
C VAL A 254 -34.62 -1.97 -10.22
N ARG A 255 -35.59 -2.29 -9.34
CA ARG A 255 -36.55 -1.28 -8.84
C ARG A 255 -35.85 -0.18 -8.04
N SER A 256 -34.81 -0.52 -7.28
CA SER A 256 -33.99 0.45 -6.57
C SER A 256 -33.26 1.39 -7.53
N ILE A 257 -32.66 0.86 -8.60
CA ILE A 257 -32.04 1.66 -9.67
C ILE A 257 -33.06 2.61 -10.29
N ALA A 258 -34.23 2.12 -10.71
CA ALA A 258 -35.26 2.95 -11.33
C ALA A 258 -35.75 4.07 -10.40
N THR A 259 -35.91 3.76 -9.11
CA THR A 259 -36.27 4.75 -8.09
C THR A 259 -35.17 5.81 -7.92
N ALA A 260 -33.90 5.39 -7.92
CA ALA A 260 -32.77 6.30 -7.80
C ALA A 260 -32.59 7.17 -9.06
N ALA A 261 -32.78 6.60 -10.25
CA ALA A 261 -32.77 7.30 -11.53
C ALA A 261 -33.84 8.40 -11.57
N GLY A 262 -35.09 8.08 -11.20
CA GLY A 262 -36.16 9.07 -11.14
C GLY A 262 -35.86 10.23 -10.18
N LYS A 263 -35.27 9.95 -9.01
CA LYS A 263 -34.81 10.98 -8.05
C LYS A 263 -33.67 11.85 -8.61
N ALA A 264 -32.85 11.30 -9.50
CA ALA A 264 -31.78 12.01 -10.18
C ALA A 264 -32.26 12.74 -11.45
N GLY A 265 -33.55 12.67 -11.80
CA GLY A 265 -34.09 13.30 -13.01
C GLY A 265 -33.82 12.53 -14.30
N ILE A 266 -33.50 11.24 -14.20
CA ILE A 266 -33.21 10.33 -15.31
C ILE A 266 -34.45 9.47 -15.59
N ASP A 267 -34.85 9.37 -16.85
CA ASP A 267 -35.91 8.43 -17.26
C ASP A 267 -35.35 7.01 -17.24
N CYS A 268 -36.08 6.06 -16.65
CA CYS A 268 -35.61 4.68 -16.50
C CYS A 268 -36.66 3.68 -16.98
N ASP A 269 -36.36 2.97 -18.08
CA ASP A 269 -37.20 1.91 -18.60
C ASP A 269 -36.67 0.55 -18.12
N ILE A 270 -37.54 -0.25 -17.49
CA ILE A 270 -37.24 -1.65 -17.17
C ILE A 270 -37.84 -2.50 -18.28
N VAL A 271 -36.97 -3.19 -19.02
CA VAL A 271 -37.36 -4.10 -20.11
C VAL A 271 -37.23 -5.53 -19.61
N ASP A 272 -38.33 -6.06 -19.08
CA ASP A 272 -38.41 -7.43 -18.60
C ASP A 272 -38.76 -8.39 -19.75
N LEU A 273 -37.85 -9.32 -20.02
CA LEU A 273 -37.98 -10.34 -21.06
C LEU A 273 -38.46 -11.70 -20.50
N GLY A 274 -38.54 -11.85 -19.17
CA GLY A 274 -38.84 -13.10 -18.48
C GLY A 274 -37.69 -14.11 -18.46
N ALA A 275 -37.73 -15.08 -17.52
CA ALA A 275 -36.66 -16.07 -17.36
C ALA A 275 -36.53 -17.09 -18.51
N ASP A 276 -37.59 -17.30 -19.30
CA ASP A 276 -37.61 -18.29 -20.40
C ASP A 276 -37.08 -17.73 -21.74
N VAL A 277 -36.69 -16.45 -21.79
CA VAL A 277 -36.19 -15.82 -23.01
C VAL A 277 -34.86 -16.48 -23.46
N ASN A 278 -34.71 -16.64 -24.77
CA ASN A 278 -33.46 -17.17 -25.33
C ASN A 278 -32.41 -16.06 -25.55
N ALA A 279 -31.15 -16.46 -25.70
CA ALA A 279 -30.02 -15.53 -25.87
C ALA A 279 -30.16 -14.62 -27.10
N ASP A 280 -30.76 -15.10 -28.20
CA ASP A 280 -30.92 -14.32 -29.44
C ASP A 280 -31.92 -13.19 -29.26
N ALA A 281 -33.05 -13.44 -28.58
CA ALA A 281 -34.04 -12.41 -28.27
C ALA A 281 -33.50 -11.35 -27.29
N ILE A 282 -32.65 -11.75 -26.32
CA ILE A 282 -31.92 -10.79 -25.47
C ILE A 282 -31.01 -9.92 -26.35
N ARG A 283 -30.22 -10.54 -27.22
CA ARG A 283 -29.27 -9.85 -28.13
C ARG A 283 -29.98 -8.86 -29.05
N GLU A 284 -31.10 -9.27 -29.66
CA GLU A 284 -31.91 -8.40 -30.52
C GLU A 284 -32.48 -7.20 -29.75
N THR A 285 -32.95 -7.43 -28.53
CA THR A 285 -33.45 -6.36 -27.66
C THR A 285 -32.34 -5.37 -27.31
N LEU A 286 -31.17 -5.85 -26.92
CA LEU A 286 -30.01 -5.02 -26.61
C LEU A 286 -29.56 -4.22 -27.83
N ALA A 287 -29.45 -4.86 -29.00
CA ALA A 287 -29.05 -4.19 -30.24
C ALA A 287 -30.05 -3.09 -30.65
N ARG A 288 -31.35 -3.35 -30.51
CA ARG A 288 -32.41 -2.37 -30.79
C ARG A 288 -32.32 -1.16 -29.85
N LEU A 289 -32.18 -1.39 -28.53
CA LEU A 289 -32.05 -0.32 -27.55
C LEU A 289 -30.73 0.46 -27.70
N SER A 290 -29.65 -0.25 -28.04
CA SER A 290 -28.35 0.34 -28.34
C SER A 290 -28.42 1.29 -29.54
N ALA A 291 -29.18 0.92 -30.58
CA ALA A 291 -29.40 1.77 -31.76
C ALA A 291 -30.39 2.92 -31.55
N ASP A 292 -31.19 2.90 -30.48
CA ASP A 292 -32.22 3.92 -30.21
C ASP A 292 -31.58 5.23 -29.72
N PRO A 293 -31.64 6.35 -30.47
CA PRO A 293 -31.06 7.63 -30.05
C PRO A 293 -31.73 8.22 -28.80
N ALA A 294 -32.92 7.76 -28.41
CA ALA A 294 -33.57 8.19 -27.18
C ALA A 294 -33.00 7.49 -25.92
N VAL A 295 -32.26 6.38 -26.09
CA VAL A 295 -31.62 5.64 -24.99
C VAL A 295 -30.15 6.04 -24.92
N HIS A 296 -29.73 6.52 -23.74
CA HIS A 296 -28.38 7.03 -23.53
C HIS A 296 -27.51 6.05 -22.74
N GLY A 297 -28.10 5.33 -21.79
CA GLY A 297 -27.46 4.26 -21.04
C GLY A 297 -28.22 2.95 -21.17
N LEU A 298 -27.50 1.84 -21.26
CA LEU A 298 -28.06 0.49 -21.33
C LEU A 298 -27.31 -0.43 -20.36
N MET A 299 -28.07 -1.21 -19.59
CA MET A 299 -27.55 -2.20 -18.64
C MET A 299 -28.26 -3.54 -18.85
N LEU A 300 -27.51 -4.64 -18.87
CA LEU A 300 -28.05 -6.00 -18.83
C LEU A 300 -27.89 -6.56 -17.41
N GLN A 301 -28.99 -6.73 -16.70
CA GLN A 301 -28.99 -7.24 -15.33
C GLN A 301 -28.74 -8.76 -15.30
N THR A 302 -27.88 -9.20 -14.39
CA THR A 302 -27.65 -10.62 -14.07
C THR A 302 -28.40 -11.04 -12.80
N PRO A 303 -28.74 -12.34 -12.61
CA PRO A 303 -28.37 -13.51 -13.42
C PRO A 303 -29.12 -13.58 -14.76
N LEU A 304 -28.55 -14.35 -15.70
CA LEU A 304 -29.11 -14.59 -17.02
C LEU A 304 -29.66 -16.02 -17.13
N PRO A 305 -30.55 -16.31 -18.11
CA PRO A 305 -31.05 -17.66 -18.35
C PRO A 305 -29.92 -18.66 -18.61
N ALA A 306 -30.20 -19.94 -18.35
CA ALA A 306 -29.21 -21.01 -18.50
C ALA A 306 -28.59 -21.03 -19.91
N GLY A 307 -27.25 -21.03 -19.96
CA GLY A 307 -26.49 -21.05 -21.22
C GLY A 307 -26.21 -19.67 -21.82
N ALA A 308 -26.88 -18.61 -21.36
CA ALA A 308 -26.54 -17.24 -21.74
C ALA A 308 -25.34 -16.74 -20.91
N LYS A 309 -24.43 -16.01 -21.57
CA LYS A 309 -23.27 -15.40 -20.93
C LYS A 309 -23.29 -13.89 -21.15
N LEU A 310 -23.04 -13.15 -20.07
CA LEU A 310 -22.99 -11.69 -20.11
C LEU A 310 -21.98 -11.18 -21.14
N GLU A 311 -20.79 -11.78 -21.18
CA GLU A 311 -19.72 -11.40 -22.11
C GLU A 311 -20.09 -11.55 -23.59
N ASP A 312 -20.95 -12.52 -23.92
CA ASP A 312 -21.40 -12.75 -25.30
C ASP A 312 -22.51 -11.78 -25.70
N LEU A 313 -23.37 -11.39 -24.74
CA LEU A 313 -24.54 -10.54 -24.98
C LEU A 313 -24.23 -9.05 -24.86
N ALA A 314 -23.33 -8.66 -23.95
CA ALA A 314 -22.94 -7.27 -23.73
C ALA A 314 -22.27 -6.63 -24.96
N THR A 315 -21.72 -7.44 -25.87
CA THR A 315 -21.19 -6.97 -27.17
C THR A 315 -22.25 -6.33 -28.07
N ALA A 316 -23.55 -6.59 -27.83
CA ALA A 316 -24.64 -5.93 -28.54
C ALA A 316 -24.90 -4.48 -28.07
N ILE A 317 -24.32 -4.09 -26.92
CA ILE A 317 -24.41 -2.74 -26.37
C ILE A 317 -23.25 -1.91 -26.95
N ALA A 318 -23.54 -0.79 -27.59
CA ALA A 318 -22.50 0.15 -28.04
C ALA A 318 -21.72 0.64 -26.82
N HIS A 319 -20.39 0.67 -26.88
CA HIS A 319 -19.56 1.01 -25.72
C HIS A 319 -19.82 2.44 -25.18
N GLU A 320 -20.31 3.34 -26.03
CA GLU A 320 -20.74 4.69 -25.70
C GLU A 320 -22.03 4.72 -24.85
N LYS A 321 -22.79 3.62 -24.82
CA LYS A 321 -24.01 3.45 -24.03
C LYS A 321 -23.89 2.37 -22.95
N ASP A 322 -22.75 1.70 -22.87
CA ASP A 322 -22.45 0.64 -21.89
C ASP A 322 -22.09 1.25 -20.52
N VAL A 323 -23.07 1.88 -19.89
CA VAL A 323 -22.89 2.64 -18.64
C VAL A 323 -22.53 1.78 -17.43
N ASP A 324 -22.73 0.46 -17.52
CA ASP A 324 -22.32 -0.53 -16.51
C ASP A 324 -20.98 -1.21 -16.85
N GLY A 325 -20.37 -0.86 -18.00
CA GLY A 325 -19.04 -1.33 -18.42
C GLY A 325 -18.95 -2.84 -18.72
N ALA A 326 -20.06 -3.51 -19.01
CA ALA A 326 -20.09 -4.96 -19.18
C ALA A 326 -19.54 -5.43 -20.53
N ASN A 327 -19.44 -4.54 -21.52
CA ASN A 327 -18.95 -4.87 -22.86
C ASN A 327 -17.42 -5.13 -22.82
N PRO A 328 -16.93 -6.28 -23.33
CA PRO A 328 -15.50 -6.54 -23.44
C PRO A 328 -14.69 -5.45 -24.18
N VAL A 329 -15.31 -4.72 -25.11
CA VAL A 329 -14.72 -3.56 -25.78
C VAL A 329 -14.44 -2.44 -24.77
N SER A 330 -15.36 -2.16 -23.85
CA SER A 330 -15.17 -1.16 -22.79
C SER A 330 -13.97 -1.52 -21.91
N LEU A 331 -13.84 -2.79 -21.50
CA LEU A 331 -12.66 -3.26 -20.76
C LEU A 331 -11.36 -3.14 -21.57
N GLY A 332 -11.39 -3.48 -22.86
CA GLY A 332 -10.21 -3.35 -23.73
C GLY A 332 -9.76 -1.91 -23.91
N ARG A 333 -10.71 -0.97 -24.00
CA ARG A 333 -10.44 0.47 -24.07
C ARG A 333 -9.88 0.99 -22.75
N LEU A 334 -10.48 0.60 -21.62
CA LEU A 334 -10.00 0.92 -20.28
C LEU A 334 -8.54 0.47 -20.10
N ALA A 335 -8.24 -0.79 -20.46
CA ALA A 335 -6.88 -1.33 -20.38
C ALA A 335 -5.87 -0.61 -21.30
N ALA A 336 -6.35 0.05 -22.37
CA ALA A 336 -5.54 0.83 -23.28
C ALA A 336 -5.46 2.33 -22.90
N GLY A 337 -6.05 2.75 -21.78
CA GLY A 337 -6.14 4.15 -21.38
C GLY A 337 -7.03 5.00 -22.30
N LEU A 338 -7.96 4.37 -23.02
CA LEU A 338 -8.90 5.04 -23.93
C LEU A 338 -10.24 5.32 -23.23
N PRO A 339 -10.99 6.36 -23.64
CA PRO A 339 -12.28 6.68 -23.05
C PRO A 339 -13.28 5.52 -23.19
N ALA A 340 -13.81 5.05 -22.06
CA ALA A 340 -14.93 4.13 -21.94
C ALA A 340 -15.50 4.25 -20.52
N PHE A 341 -16.75 3.86 -20.31
CA PHE A 341 -17.26 3.69 -18.96
C PHE A 341 -16.60 2.47 -18.32
N ALA A 342 -15.91 2.68 -17.21
CA ALA A 342 -15.45 1.57 -16.40
C ALA A 342 -16.66 0.90 -15.74
N PRO A 343 -16.61 -0.41 -15.44
CA PRO A 343 -17.66 -1.04 -14.67
C PRO A 343 -17.91 -0.31 -13.36
N ALA A 344 -19.16 0.06 -13.09
CA ALA A 344 -19.50 0.96 -12.01
C ALA A 344 -19.02 0.46 -10.63
N THR A 345 -19.00 -0.86 -10.42
CA THR A 345 -18.47 -1.48 -9.20
C THR A 345 -16.95 -1.39 -9.10
N ALA A 346 -16.22 -1.56 -10.21
CA ALA A 346 -14.78 -1.40 -10.23
C ALA A 346 -14.37 0.07 -10.01
N GLU A 347 -15.11 1.00 -10.60
CA GLU A 347 -14.90 2.44 -10.38
C GLU A 347 -15.26 2.85 -8.95
N ALA A 348 -16.27 2.23 -8.33
CA ALA A 348 -16.62 2.46 -6.94
C ALA A 348 -15.48 2.13 -5.97
N VAL A 349 -14.69 1.08 -6.25
CA VAL A 349 -13.47 0.74 -5.49
C VAL A 349 -12.50 1.92 -5.51
N LEU A 350 -12.20 2.44 -6.70
CA LEU A 350 -11.28 3.57 -6.86
C LEU A 350 -11.81 4.84 -6.20
N ALA A 351 -13.08 5.16 -6.44
CA ALA A 351 -13.73 6.36 -5.92
C ALA A 351 -13.78 6.37 -4.38
N LEU A 352 -13.96 5.21 -3.74
CA LEU A 352 -13.90 5.08 -2.29
C LEU A 352 -12.49 5.35 -1.75
N LEU A 353 -11.46 4.78 -2.38
CA LEU A 353 -10.07 5.01 -1.99
C LEU A 353 -9.71 6.50 -2.10
N ASP A 354 -10.13 7.16 -3.19
CA ASP A 354 -9.92 8.59 -3.40
C ASP A 354 -10.66 9.45 -2.38
N HIS A 355 -11.94 9.17 -2.15
CA HIS A 355 -12.77 9.92 -1.20
C HIS A 355 -12.21 9.89 0.22
N HIS A 356 -11.66 8.74 0.63
CA HIS A 356 -11.07 8.54 1.96
C HIS A 356 -9.57 8.88 2.04
N GLY A 357 -8.97 9.43 0.97
CA GLY A 357 -7.58 9.88 0.97
C GLY A 357 -6.55 8.75 1.05
N ILE A 358 -6.89 7.54 0.58
CA ILE A 358 -5.98 6.40 0.57
C ILE A 358 -5.03 6.54 -0.63
N ALA A 359 -3.79 6.95 -0.37
CA ALA A 359 -2.77 7.06 -1.41
C ALA A 359 -2.49 5.69 -2.06
N LEU A 360 -2.33 5.68 -3.39
CA LEU A 360 -2.07 4.46 -4.18
C LEU A 360 -0.71 4.45 -4.87
N GLU A 361 -0.09 5.61 -5.08
CA GLU A 361 1.18 5.72 -5.78
C GLU A 361 2.28 4.92 -5.08
N GLY A 362 2.90 3.99 -5.81
CA GLY A 362 3.95 3.11 -5.31
C GLY A 362 3.48 2.02 -4.34
N ARG A 363 2.19 2.00 -3.95
CA ARG A 363 1.66 1.01 -3.01
C ARG A 363 1.34 -0.32 -3.68
N SER A 364 1.45 -1.38 -2.91
CA SER A 364 1.07 -2.73 -3.31
C SER A 364 -0.42 -2.96 -3.12
N VAL A 365 -1.09 -3.49 -4.14
CA VAL A 365 -2.54 -3.78 -4.09
C VAL A 365 -2.79 -5.21 -4.54
N ALA A 366 -3.47 -5.99 -3.69
CA ALA A 366 -3.94 -7.31 -4.05
C ALA A 366 -5.43 -7.26 -4.41
N VAL A 367 -5.78 -7.68 -5.63
CA VAL A 367 -7.17 -7.81 -6.08
C VAL A 367 -7.53 -9.29 -6.11
N VAL A 368 -8.41 -9.73 -5.20
CA VAL A 368 -8.87 -11.12 -5.15
C VAL A 368 -10.17 -11.25 -5.92
N GLY A 369 -10.07 -11.86 -7.10
CA GLY A 369 -11.15 -11.90 -8.08
C GLY A 369 -10.67 -11.40 -9.43
N ARG A 370 -11.12 -12.05 -10.50
CA ARG A 370 -10.70 -11.73 -11.89
C ARG A 370 -11.87 -11.70 -12.87
N SER A 371 -13.06 -11.35 -12.38
CA SER A 371 -14.23 -11.16 -13.23
C SER A 371 -13.99 -10.00 -14.21
N ASN A 372 -14.68 -10.05 -15.35
CA ASN A 372 -14.61 -9.00 -16.38
C ASN A 372 -15.32 -7.70 -15.95
N VAL A 373 -16.13 -7.73 -14.89
CA VAL A 373 -16.94 -6.61 -14.40
C VAL A 373 -16.44 -5.99 -13.09
N VAL A 374 -15.53 -6.66 -12.36
CA VAL A 374 -14.96 -6.10 -11.12
C VAL A 374 -13.45 -6.27 -11.10
N GLY A 375 -12.97 -7.51 -10.93
CA GLY A 375 -11.56 -7.74 -10.58
C GLY A 375 -10.55 -7.22 -11.61
N LYS A 376 -10.73 -7.55 -12.90
CA LYS A 376 -9.83 -7.07 -13.95
C LYS A 376 -9.91 -5.55 -14.16
N PRO A 377 -11.11 -4.94 -14.32
CA PRO A 377 -11.19 -3.48 -14.45
C PRO A 377 -10.67 -2.73 -13.23
N ALA A 378 -10.96 -3.19 -12.01
CA ALA A 378 -10.42 -2.57 -10.80
C ALA A 378 -8.89 -2.62 -10.79
N ALA A 379 -8.29 -3.74 -11.19
CA ALA A 379 -6.84 -3.84 -11.31
C ALA A 379 -6.25 -2.83 -12.31
N HIS A 380 -6.90 -2.59 -13.45
CA HIS A 380 -6.46 -1.56 -14.42
C HIS A 380 -6.61 -0.14 -13.87
N LEU A 381 -7.75 0.17 -13.25
CA LEU A 381 -8.00 1.47 -12.62
C LEU A 381 -6.99 1.79 -11.51
N LEU A 382 -6.62 0.79 -10.71
CA LEU A 382 -5.61 0.92 -9.66
C LEU A 382 -4.19 1.08 -10.26
N LEU A 383 -3.89 0.35 -11.34
CA LEU A 383 -2.63 0.48 -12.07
C LEU A 383 -2.46 1.89 -12.66
N ASP A 384 -3.53 2.47 -13.23
CA ASP A 384 -3.55 3.85 -13.75
C ASP A 384 -3.28 4.90 -12.65
N ARG A 385 -3.41 4.52 -11.38
CA ARG A 385 -3.05 5.32 -10.20
C ARG A 385 -1.68 5.00 -9.62
N ASN A 386 -0.80 4.43 -10.45
CA ASN A 386 0.59 4.10 -10.14
C ASN A 386 0.75 3.06 -9.01
N ALA A 387 -0.27 2.23 -8.78
CA ALA A 387 -0.19 1.15 -7.83
C ALA A 387 0.51 -0.09 -8.44
N THR A 388 1.24 -0.84 -7.62
CA THR A 388 1.73 -2.18 -8.00
C THR A 388 0.63 -3.21 -7.72
N VAL A 389 -0.02 -3.70 -8.78
CA VAL A 389 -1.22 -4.54 -8.64
C VAL A 389 -0.92 -6.02 -8.85
N THR A 390 -1.35 -6.87 -7.92
CA THR A 390 -1.34 -8.33 -8.04
C THR A 390 -2.76 -8.87 -8.09
N ILE A 391 -3.08 -9.65 -9.14
CA ILE A 391 -4.42 -10.26 -9.31
C ILE A 391 -4.40 -11.70 -8.79
N CYS A 392 -5.22 -11.96 -7.78
CA CYS A 392 -5.40 -13.25 -7.13
C CYS A 392 -6.71 -13.93 -7.57
N HIS A 393 -6.76 -15.26 -7.50
CA HIS A 393 -7.95 -16.05 -7.85
C HIS A 393 -7.91 -17.45 -7.23
N SER A 394 -8.92 -18.28 -7.51
CA SER A 394 -9.08 -19.65 -7.00
C SER A 394 -7.95 -20.64 -7.33
N ARG A 395 -6.90 -20.22 -8.05
CA ARG A 395 -5.71 -21.03 -8.36
C ARG A 395 -4.41 -20.40 -7.85
N THR A 396 -4.50 -19.29 -7.10
CA THR A 396 -3.36 -18.74 -6.37
C THR A 396 -2.95 -19.76 -5.30
N ARG A 397 -1.68 -20.19 -5.29
CA ARG A 397 -1.20 -21.28 -4.43
C ARG A 397 -1.28 -20.95 -2.94
N ASP A 398 -0.79 -19.77 -2.58
CA ASP A 398 -0.83 -19.24 -1.22
C ASP A 398 -1.45 -17.85 -1.27
N LEU A 399 -2.78 -17.81 -1.10
CA LEU A 399 -3.52 -16.55 -1.17
C LEU A 399 -3.13 -15.62 -0.01
N ALA A 400 -2.93 -16.17 1.19
CA ALA A 400 -2.62 -15.40 2.39
C ALA A 400 -1.26 -14.73 2.28
N ALA A 401 -0.23 -15.42 1.79
CA ALA A 401 1.10 -14.84 1.59
C ALA A 401 1.08 -13.65 0.63
N VAL A 402 0.27 -13.70 -0.44
CA VAL A 402 0.17 -12.60 -1.40
C VAL A 402 -0.66 -11.44 -0.85
N THR A 403 -1.80 -11.74 -0.23
CA THR A 403 -2.77 -10.71 0.21
C THR A 403 -2.33 -10.00 1.49
N SER A 404 -1.70 -10.70 2.43
CA SER A 404 -1.22 -10.11 3.69
C SER A 404 -0.02 -9.19 3.53
N ALA A 405 0.71 -9.31 2.42
CA ALA A 405 1.81 -8.40 2.06
C ALA A 405 1.33 -7.10 1.38
N ALA A 406 0.05 -7.01 0.99
CA ALA A 406 -0.47 -5.85 0.28
C ALA A 406 -0.91 -4.73 1.23
N ASP A 407 -0.63 -3.48 0.85
CA ASP A 407 -1.08 -2.28 1.56
C ASP A 407 -2.59 -2.09 1.41
N VAL A 408 -3.15 -2.49 0.26
CA VAL A 408 -4.58 -2.46 -0.04
C VAL A 408 -5.03 -3.84 -0.54
N LEU A 409 -6.15 -4.33 -0.01
CA LEU A 409 -6.80 -5.57 -0.42
C LEU A 409 -8.19 -5.29 -0.97
N VAL A 410 -8.44 -5.66 -2.24
CA VAL A 410 -9.77 -5.60 -2.86
C VAL A 410 -10.33 -7.01 -2.95
N ALA A 411 -11.40 -7.30 -2.21
CA ALA A 411 -12.07 -8.60 -2.21
C ALA A 411 -13.31 -8.57 -3.11
N ALA A 412 -13.29 -9.32 -4.21
CA ALA A 412 -14.36 -9.38 -5.22
C ALA A 412 -14.58 -10.82 -5.71
N VAL A 413 -14.87 -11.72 -4.77
CA VAL A 413 -15.00 -13.17 -4.99
C VAL A 413 -16.44 -13.67 -4.94
N GLY A 414 -17.37 -12.93 -4.34
CA GLY A 414 -18.77 -13.36 -4.16
C GLY A 414 -18.89 -14.60 -3.29
N ARG A 415 -18.09 -14.69 -2.23
CA ARG A 415 -18.05 -15.81 -1.29
C ARG A 415 -17.94 -15.27 0.14
N PRO A 416 -19.01 -15.40 0.95
CA PRO A 416 -19.02 -14.89 2.31
C PRO A 416 -17.82 -15.34 3.14
N GLY A 417 -17.11 -14.38 3.73
CA GLY A 417 -16.04 -14.62 4.70
C GLY A 417 -14.84 -15.41 4.18
N LEU A 418 -14.64 -15.49 2.86
CA LEU A 418 -13.46 -16.16 2.29
C LEU A 418 -12.16 -15.47 2.71
N ILE A 419 -12.16 -14.14 2.77
CA ILE A 419 -11.03 -13.34 3.23
C ILE A 419 -11.10 -13.21 4.75
N THR A 420 -10.19 -13.89 5.44
CA THR A 420 -10.04 -13.85 6.91
C THR A 420 -8.88 -12.95 7.34
N ALA A 421 -8.71 -12.72 8.66
CA ALA A 421 -7.58 -11.95 9.20
C ALA A 421 -6.19 -12.42 8.74
N ALA A 422 -6.02 -13.71 8.39
CA ALA A 422 -4.77 -14.25 7.85
C ALA A 422 -4.41 -13.70 6.46
N HIS A 423 -5.40 -13.18 5.72
CA HIS A 423 -5.23 -12.60 4.39
C HIS A 423 -5.00 -11.08 4.43
N VAL A 424 -5.09 -10.46 5.61
CA VAL A 424 -5.04 -9.01 5.75
C VAL A 424 -3.74 -8.60 6.45
N GLY A 425 -2.97 -7.77 5.77
CA GLY A 425 -1.78 -7.13 6.35
C GLY A 425 -2.15 -6.26 7.54
N ARG A 426 -1.26 -6.16 8.52
CA ARG A 426 -1.49 -5.28 9.68
C ARG A 426 -1.65 -3.84 9.20
N GLY A 427 -2.76 -3.19 9.54
CA GLY A 427 -3.01 -1.80 9.15
C GLY A 427 -3.38 -1.62 7.67
N ALA A 428 -3.56 -2.72 6.90
CA ALA A 428 -3.94 -2.65 5.49
C ALA A 428 -5.34 -2.06 5.31
N THR A 429 -5.57 -1.42 4.16
CA THR A 429 -6.90 -0.97 3.74
C THR A 429 -7.63 -2.09 3.01
N VAL A 430 -8.87 -2.39 3.40
CA VAL A 430 -9.68 -3.45 2.80
C VAL A 430 -10.91 -2.87 2.11
N ILE A 431 -11.06 -3.15 0.82
CA ILE A 431 -12.28 -2.86 0.06
C ILE A 431 -13.02 -4.17 -0.16
N ASP A 432 -14.10 -4.37 0.59
CA ASP A 432 -15.01 -5.51 0.45
C ASP A 432 -16.10 -5.18 -0.59
N VAL A 433 -15.95 -5.76 -1.76
CA VAL A 433 -16.90 -5.61 -2.88
C VAL A 433 -18.02 -6.65 -2.80
N GLY A 434 -17.85 -7.70 -1.99
CA GLY A 434 -18.81 -8.78 -1.86
C GLY A 434 -20.17 -8.29 -1.38
N THR A 435 -21.23 -8.74 -2.05
CA THR A 435 -22.61 -8.52 -1.62
C THR A 435 -23.36 -9.83 -1.70
N ASN A 436 -23.33 -10.57 -0.61
CA ASN A 436 -23.90 -11.91 -0.53
C ASN A 436 -25.16 -11.89 0.35
N PRO A 437 -26.33 -12.33 -0.15
CA PRO A 437 -27.56 -12.38 0.64
C PRO A 437 -27.44 -13.41 1.76
N THR A 438 -27.98 -13.09 2.94
CA THR A 438 -28.04 -14.00 4.08
C THR A 438 -29.41 -14.66 4.21
N PRO A 439 -29.51 -15.87 4.80
CA PRO A 439 -30.79 -16.52 5.08
C PRO A 439 -31.75 -15.68 5.93
N GLU A 440 -31.22 -14.80 6.79
CA GLU A 440 -31.97 -13.96 7.71
C GLU A 440 -32.45 -12.63 7.10
N GLY A 441 -32.17 -12.38 5.81
CA GLY A 441 -32.66 -11.19 5.09
C GLY A 441 -31.73 -9.97 5.10
N GLY A 442 -30.41 -10.18 5.07
CA GLY A 442 -29.38 -9.13 5.01
C GLY A 442 -28.35 -9.36 3.90
N LEU A 443 -27.28 -8.54 3.91
CA LEU A 443 -26.13 -8.67 3.03
C LEU A 443 -24.85 -8.78 3.86
N VAL A 444 -23.97 -9.71 3.48
CA VAL A 444 -22.62 -9.86 4.04
C VAL A 444 -21.57 -9.81 2.94
N GLY A 445 -20.39 -9.33 3.30
CA GLY A 445 -19.26 -9.20 2.41
C GLY A 445 -18.48 -10.48 2.19
N ASP A 446 -17.43 -10.39 1.38
CA ASP A 446 -16.47 -11.46 1.13
C ASP A 446 -15.42 -11.57 2.25
N VAL A 447 -15.32 -10.54 3.09
CA VAL A 447 -14.36 -10.43 4.19
C VAL A 447 -15.04 -10.78 5.52
N ALA A 448 -14.40 -11.64 6.30
CA ALA A 448 -14.80 -11.94 7.67
C ALA A 448 -14.47 -10.76 8.61
N ASP A 449 -14.72 -10.92 9.91
CA ASP A 449 -14.28 -9.91 10.88
C ASP A 449 -12.76 -9.78 10.88
N VAL A 450 -12.28 -8.57 10.60
CA VAL A 450 -10.86 -8.20 10.56
C VAL A 450 -10.60 -6.97 11.43
N ASP A 451 -11.51 -6.67 12.35
CA ASP A 451 -11.31 -5.60 13.33
C ASP A 451 -10.07 -5.88 14.19
N GLY A 452 -9.30 -4.84 14.50
CA GLY A 452 -8.02 -4.98 15.19
C GLY A 452 -6.87 -5.48 14.32
N ARG A 453 -7.12 -5.81 13.05
CA ARG A 453 -6.09 -6.19 12.07
C ARG A 453 -5.99 -5.19 10.92
N ALA A 454 -7.09 -4.91 10.24
CA ALA A 454 -7.14 -3.94 9.16
C ALA A 454 -6.97 -2.51 9.72
N GLY A 455 -6.33 -1.64 8.96
CA GLY A 455 -6.31 -0.20 9.28
C GLY A 455 -7.60 0.48 8.87
N ALA A 456 -8.21 0.00 7.79
CA ALA A 456 -9.52 0.47 7.35
C ALA A 456 -10.28 -0.62 6.58
N ILE A 457 -11.61 -0.61 6.62
CA ILE A 457 -12.46 -1.52 5.86
C ILE A 457 -13.76 -0.86 5.39
N THR A 458 -14.20 -1.15 4.17
CA THR A 458 -15.55 -0.77 3.72
C THR A 458 -16.62 -1.66 4.34
N PRO A 459 -17.71 -1.12 4.89
CA PRO A 459 -18.76 -1.93 5.49
C PRO A 459 -19.64 -2.58 4.43
N VAL A 460 -20.16 -3.77 4.73
CA VAL A 460 -21.23 -4.41 3.94
C VAL A 460 -22.45 -4.63 4.83
N PRO A 461 -23.61 -3.99 4.52
CA PRO A 461 -23.85 -3.01 3.46
C PRO A 461 -23.34 -1.60 3.81
N GLY A 462 -23.24 -0.72 2.80
CA GLY A 462 -22.97 0.71 3.00
C GLY A 462 -21.59 1.20 2.56
N GLY A 463 -20.75 0.31 2.04
CA GLY A 463 -19.47 0.59 1.38
C GLY A 463 -19.66 0.74 -0.14
N VAL A 464 -19.28 -0.30 -0.90
CA VAL A 464 -19.22 -0.27 -2.38
C VAL A 464 -20.59 -0.11 -3.03
N GLY A 465 -21.60 -0.89 -2.63
CA GLY A 465 -22.91 -0.95 -3.30
C GLY A 465 -23.60 0.41 -3.55
N PRO A 466 -23.76 1.29 -2.53
CA PRO A 466 -24.37 2.61 -2.75
C PRO A 466 -23.63 3.49 -3.77
N VAL A 467 -22.30 3.36 -3.85
CA VAL A 467 -21.44 4.11 -4.77
C VAL A 467 -21.61 3.56 -6.19
N THR A 468 -21.66 2.23 -6.36
CA THR A 468 -21.94 1.57 -7.64
C THR A 468 -23.20 2.14 -8.31
N THR A 469 -24.32 2.17 -7.60
CA THR A 469 -25.57 2.70 -8.17
C THR A 469 -25.46 4.19 -8.49
N ALA A 470 -24.77 4.98 -7.67
CA ALA A 470 -24.60 6.41 -7.94
C ALA A 470 -23.76 6.66 -9.20
N LEU A 471 -22.71 5.86 -9.42
CA LEU A 471 -21.84 5.92 -10.59
C LEU A 471 -22.57 5.49 -11.87
N LEU A 472 -23.37 4.42 -11.83
CA LEU A 472 -24.21 4.00 -12.97
C LEU A 472 -25.10 5.16 -13.49
N LEU A 473 -25.72 5.90 -12.57
CA LEU A 473 -26.54 7.06 -12.93
C LEU A 473 -25.69 8.20 -13.48
N ARG A 474 -24.51 8.45 -12.91
CA ARG A 474 -23.56 9.44 -13.42
C ARG A 474 -23.12 9.10 -14.85
N HIS A 475 -22.82 7.84 -15.13
CA HIS A 475 -22.43 7.37 -16.47
C HIS A 475 -23.56 7.59 -17.47
N THR A 476 -24.81 7.33 -17.08
CA THR A 476 -25.99 7.60 -17.93
C THR A 476 -26.10 9.09 -18.29
N VAL A 477 -25.86 9.99 -17.34
CA VAL A 477 -25.88 11.43 -17.59
C VAL A 477 -24.71 11.87 -18.48
N ALA A 478 -23.52 11.32 -18.27
CA ALA A 478 -22.36 11.57 -19.13
C ALA A 478 -22.61 11.10 -20.57
N ALA A 479 -23.09 9.87 -20.76
CA ALA A 479 -23.45 9.34 -22.08
C ALA A 479 -24.51 10.21 -22.78
N ALA A 480 -25.48 10.73 -22.01
CA ALA A 480 -26.47 11.66 -22.53
C ALA A 480 -25.90 13.02 -22.94
N GLY A 481 -24.79 13.48 -22.33
CA GLY A 481 -24.08 14.71 -22.71
C GLY A 481 -23.25 14.55 -23.98
N ASP A 482 -22.53 13.43 -24.10
CA ASP A 482 -21.58 13.16 -25.20
C ASP A 482 -22.24 12.79 -26.53
N ALA A 483 -23.52 12.42 -26.55
CA ALA A 483 -24.26 12.03 -27.76
C ALA A 483 -24.59 13.19 -28.75
N ALA A 484 -23.68 14.16 -28.92
CA ALA A 484 -23.84 15.34 -29.77
C ALA A 484 -23.40 15.13 -31.22
#